data_AF-A0A8T6UV83-F1
#
_entry.id   AF-A0A8T6UV83-F1
#
_cell.length_a   1.000
_cell.length_b   1.000
_cell.length_c   1.000
_cell.angle_alpha   90.00
_cell.angle_beta   90.00
_cell.angle_gamma   90.00
#
_symmetry.space_group_name_H-M   'P 1'
#
loop_
_entity.id
_entity.type
_entity.pdbx_description
1 polymer ?
#
loop_
_entity_poly.entity_id
_entity_poly.type
_entity_poly.pdbx_seq_one_letter_code
_entity_poly.pdbx_strand_id
1 'polypeptide(L)'
;MIEEKKETADGYFTDEAAARIVALELGVEVPWWEPFQPEIHIKDLISGLSDVTVTGRVITLYPVQTFTRQNGTEGRVMRLIIADKTGTLTVVLWDDKTSLAEHNKVKRGQIIKVSHGYM
;
A
#
# COMPACT_ATOMS: atom_id res chain seq x y z
N MET A 1 -17.46 -18.92 13.91
CA MET A 1 -17.64 -18.67 12.46
C MET A 1 -16.32 -18.45 11.73
N ILE A 2 -15.70 -17.26 11.66
CA ILE A 2 -14.44 -17.09 10.89
C ILE A 2 -13.26 -17.83 11.56
N GLU A 3 -13.06 -17.61 12.86
CA GLU A 3 -11.93 -18.22 13.59
C GLU A 3 -12.04 -19.75 13.65
N GLU A 4 -13.25 -20.24 13.83
CA GLU A 4 -13.59 -21.66 13.75
C GLU A 4 -13.25 -22.27 12.38
N LYS A 5 -13.39 -21.51 11.29
CA LYS A 5 -13.04 -21.96 9.94
C LYS A 5 -11.53 -22.03 9.72
N LYS A 6 -10.78 -21.10 10.33
CA LYS A 6 -9.30 -21.13 10.32
C LYS A 6 -8.77 -22.32 11.10
N GLU A 7 -9.37 -22.64 12.25
CA GLU A 7 -9.01 -23.81 13.06
C GLU A 7 -9.36 -25.12 12.34
N THR A 8 -10.52 -25.19 11.68
CA THR A 8 -10.94 -26.39 10.92
C THR A 8 -9.98 -26.72 9.76
N ALA A 9 -9.29 -25.70 9.24
CA ALA A 9 -8.30 -25.84 8.17
C ALA A 9 -6.86 -25.84 8.68
N ASP A 10 -6.62 -26.15 9.96
CA ASP A 10 -5.28 -26.25 10.58
C ASP A 10 -4.40 -25.00 10.34
N GLY A 11 -5.02 -23.81 10.30
CA GLY A 11 -4.34 -22.54 10.10
C GLY A 11 -3.91 -22.23 8.65
N TYR A 12 -4.26 -23.06 7.66
CA TYR A 12 -3.94 -22.79 6.25
C TYR A 12 -4.77 -21.69 5.60
N PHE A 13 -5.86 -21.24 6.24
CA PHE A 13 -6.66 -20.12 5.73
C PHE A 13 -6.18 -18.79 6.30
N THR A 14 -5.95 -17.84 5.40
CA THR A 14 -5.90 -16.42 5.74
C THR A 14 -7.26 -15.96 6.26
N ASP A 15 -7.29 -14.87 7.04
CA ASP A 15 -8.54 -14.26 7.51
C ASP A 15 -9.51 -13.98 6.36
N GLU A 16 -8.97 -13.58 5.20
CA GLU A 16 -9.75 -13.37 3.97
C GLU A 16 -10.38 -14.66 3.44
N ALA A 17 -9.59 -15.73 3.30
CA ALA A 17 -10.10 -17.00 2.79
C ALA A 17 -11.19 -17.55 3.72
N ALA A 18 -10.98 -17.47 5.03
CA ALA A 18 -11.96 -17.86 6.03
C ALA A 18 -13.23 -16.99 5.98
N ALA A 19 -13.09 -15.67 5.86
CA ALA A 19 -14.21 -14.74 5.73
C ALA A 19 -15.04 -15.00 4.45
N ARG A 20 -14.38 -15.27 3.31
CA ARG A 20 -15.04 -15.60 2.04
C ARG A 20 -15.85 -16.90 2.17
N ILE A 21 -15.31 -17.92 2.81
CA ILE A 21 -16.02 -19.19 3.00
C ILE A 21 -17.26 -18.97 3.89
N VAL A 22 -17.15 -18.22 4.98
CA VAL A 22 -18.29 -17.89 5.84
C VAL A 22 -19.35 -17.08 5.07
N ALA A 23 -18.94 -16.13 4.25
CA ALA A 23 -19.86 -15.35 3.42
C ALA A 23 -20.65 -16.24 2.44
N LEU A 24 -19.98 -17.20 1.79
CA LEU A 24 -20.62 -18.17 0.90
C LEU A 24 -21.61 -19.06 1.66
N GLU A 25 -21.26 -19.54 2.86
CA GLU A 25 -22.14 -20.35 3.72
C GLU A 25 -23.39 -19.57 4.15
N LEU A 26 -23.29 -18.25 4.31
CA LEU A 26 -24.41 -17.36 4.62
C LEU A 26 -25.21 -16.92 3.39
N GLY A 27 -24.86 -17.40 2.19
CA GLY A 27 -25.55 -17.05 0.94
C GLY A 27 -25.29 -15.63 0.45
N VAL A 28 -24.18 -15.00 0.89
CA VAL A 28 -23.78 -13.67 0.41
C VAL A 28 -23.08 -13.82 -0.94
N GLU A 29 -23.58 -13.13 -1.97
CA GLU A 29 -22.88 -13.03 -3.25
C GLU A 29 -21.64 -12.15 -3.10
N VAL A 30 -20.45 -12.77 -3.18
CA VAL A 30 -19.17 -12.07 -3.11
C VAL A 30 -18.61 -11.91 -4.53
N PRO A 31 -18.42 -10.67 -5.02
CA PRO A 31 -17.76 -10.41 -6.30
C PRO A 31 -16.36 -11.04 -6.35
N TRP A 32 -16.17 -12.07 -7.19
CA TRP A 32 -14.87 -12.72 -7.38
C TRP A 32 -13.86 -11.86 -8.15
N TRP A 33 -14.33 -10.75 -8.76
CA TRP A 33 -13.53 -9.86 -9.61
C TRP A 33 -13.04 -8.61 -8.88
N GLU A 34 -13.42 -8.40 -7.62
CA GLU A 34 -12.92 -7.26 -6.85
C GLU A 34 -11.76 -7.72 -5.97
N PRO A 35 -10.50 -7.35 -6.31
CA PRO A 35 -9.36 -7.69 -5.48
C PRO A 35 -9.50 -6.98 -4.14
N PHE A 36 -9.49 -7.76 -3.07
CA PHE A 36 -9.38 -7.22 -1.72
C PHE A 36 -8.05 -6.47 -1.62
N GLN A 37 -8.11 -5.19 -1.29
CA GLN A 37 -6.92 -4.37 -1.13
C GLN A 37 -6.70 -4.14 0.36
N PRO A 38 -5.94 -5.01 1.05
CA PRO A 38 -5.62 -4.80 2.45
C PRO A 38 -4.84 -3.49 2.57
N GLU A 39 -5.48 -2.47 3.16
CA GLU A 39 -4.74 -1.31 3.65
C GLU A 39 -4.04 -1.70 4.94
N ILE A 40 -2.72 -1.63 4.92
CA ILE A 40 -1.89 -1.90 6.09
C ILE A 40 -1.64 -0.57 6.79
N HIS A 41 -1.75 -0.57 8.12
CA HIS A 41 -1.36 0.60 8.92
C HIS A 41 0.15 0.78 8.93
N ILE A 42 0.61 2.03 9.00
CA ILE A 42 2.05 2.33 8.94
C ILE A 42 2.84 1.61 10.04
N LYS A 43 2.28 1.46 11.24
CA LYS A 43 2.95 0.75 12.36
C LYS A 43 3.18 -0.74 12.10
N ASP A 44 2.39 -1.35 11.22
CA ASP A 44 2.39 -2.81 10.98
C ASP A 44 3.28 -3.16 9.77
N LEU A 45 3.97 -2.16 9.21
CA LEU A 45 4.92 -2.34 8.13
C LEU A 45 6.23 -2.93 8.65
N ILE A 46 6.65 -4.04 8.04
CA ILE A 46 7.89 -4.76 8.35
C ILE A 46 8.75 -4.84 7.09
N SER A 47 10.08 -4.73 7.24
CA SER A 47 11.02 -4.90 6.13
C SER A 47 10.87 -6.28 5.47
N GLY A 48 10.97 -6.34 4.14
CA GLY A 48 10.83 -7.56 3.36
C GLY A 48 9.42 -7.79 2.80
N LEU A 49 8.44 -6.92 3.10
CA LEU A 49 7.14 -6.95 2.44
C LEU A 49 7.25 -6.43 1.00
N SER A 50 6.80 -7.24 0.03
CA SER A 50 7.00 -6.99 -1.41
C SER A 50 5.79 -6.42 -2.16
N ASP A 51 4.64 -6.25 -1.51
CA ASP A 51 3.46 -5.59 -2.07
C ASP A 51 2.62 -4.99 -0.94
N VAL A 52 2.84 -3.71 -0.68
CA VAL A 52 2.19 -2.98 0.41
C VAL A 52 1.33 -1.86 -0.16
N THR A 53 0.10 -1.77 0.34
CA THR A 53 -0.78 -0.62 0.12
C THR A 53 -1.03 0.12 1.44
N VAL A 54 -0.76 1.43 1.44
CA VAL A 54 -0.95 2.31 2.60
C VAL A 54 -1.66 3.59 2.20
N THR A 55 -2.52 4.09 3.08
CA THR A 55 -3.19 5.38 2.91
C THR A 55 -2.78 6.33 4.03
N GLY A 56 -2.34 7.53 3.66
CA GLY A 56 -1.83 8.50 4.61
C GLY A 56 -1.97 9.94 4.15
N ARG A 57 -1.95 10.86 5.11
CA ARG A 57 -1.91 12.30 4.86
C ARG A 57 -0.48 12.73 4.60
N VAL A 58 -0.25 13.49 3.54
CA VAL A 58 1.08 14.03 3.23
C VAL A 58 1.44 15.13 4.24
N ILE A 59 2.49 14.88 5.01
CA ILE A 59 3.04 15.81 6.00
C ILE A 59 4.08 16.73 5.37
N THR A 60 4.94 16.16 4.53
CA THR A 60 6.04 16.87 3.86
C THR A 60 6.21 16.35 2.44
N LEU A 61 6.43 17.26 1.48
CA LEU A 61 6.91 16.94 0.14
C LEU A 61 8.28 17.58 -0.06
N TYR A 62 9.21 16.81 -0.59
CA TYR A 62 10.51 17.32 -1.03
C TYR A 62 10.50 17.57 -2.54
N PRO A 63 11.30 18.53 -3.04
CA PRO A 63 11.44 18.73 -4.48
C PRO A 63 12.02 17.49 -5.16
N VAL A 64 11.71 17.31 -6.44
CA VAL A 64 12.28 16.24 -7.25
C VAL A 64 13.78 16.48 -7.42
N GLN A 65 14.56 15.42 -7.24
CA GLN A 65 16.00 15.40 -7.48
C GLN A 65 16.30 14.57 -8.73
N THR A 66 17.22 15.03 -9.56
CA THR A 66 17.69 14.31 -10.76
C THR A 66 19.12 13.80 -10.55
N PHE A 67 19.45 12.68 -11.19
CA PHE A 67 20.78 12.09 -11.14
C PHE A 67 21.11 11.36 -12.45
N THR A 68 22.39 11.23 -12.79
CA THR A 68 22.84 10.46 -13.95
C THR A 68 23.08 9.00 -13.54
N ARG A 69 22.46 8.06 -14.25
CA ARG A 69 22.68 6.62 -14.06
C ARG A 69 23.98 6.16 -14.72
N GLN A 70 24.45 4.97 -14.36
CA GLN A 70 25.65 4.37 -14.95
C GLN A 70 25.56 4.21 -16.47
N ASN A 71 24.36 4.01 -17.01
CA ASN A 71 24.09 3.91 -18.45
C ASN A 71 23.96 5.28 -19.16
N GLY A 72 24.23 6.39 -18.46
CA GLY A 72 24.12 7.75 -18.99
C GLY A 72 22.71 8.34 -19.04
N THR A 73 21.67 7.55 -18.73
CA THR A 73 20.27 8.07 -18.66
C THR A 73 20.04 8.89 -17.39
N GLU A 74 19.12 9.85 -17.45
CA GLU A 74 18.68 10.60 -16.28
C GLU A 74 17.69 9.77 -15.46
N GLY A 75 17.91 9.68 -14.15
CA GLY A 75 16.97 9.16 -13.18
C GLY A 75 16.37 10.27 -12.33
N ARG A 76 15.15 10.06 -11.83
CA ARG A 76 14.45 11.04 -10.97
C ARG A 76 14.05 10.37 -9.65
N VAL A 77 14.14 11.12 -8.56
CA VAL A 77 13.69 10.66 -7.25
C VAL A 77 12.97 11.77 -6.49
N MET A 78 11.89 11.42 -5.81
CA MET A 78 11.12 12.33 -4.96
C MET A 78 10.80 11.64 -3.64
N ARG A 79 10.94 12.37 -2.54
CA ARG A 79 10.60 11.88 -1.21
C ARG A 79 9.35 12.59 -0.68
N LEU A 80 8.49 11.83 -0.03
CA LEU A 80 7.32 12.31 0.69
C LEU A 80 7.33 11.71 2.09
N ILE A 81 6.83 12.46 3.07
CA ILE A 81 6.49 11.91 4.39
C ILE A 81 4.97 11.87 4.47
N ILE A 82 4.41 10.68 4.68
CA ILE A 82 3.00 10.48 4.95
C ILE A 82 2.77 10.05 6.40
N ALA A 83 1.60 10.33 6.93
CA ALA A 83 1.19 9.87 8.26
C ALA A 83 -0.23 9.32 8.24
N ASP A 84 -0.45 8.28 9.05
CA ASP A 84 -1.77 7.78 9.39
C ASP A 84 -1.98 7.91 10.92
N LYS A 85 -3.00 7.23 11.47
CA LYS A 85 -3.26 7.26 12.93
C LYS A 85 -2.19 6.54 13.76
N THR A 86 -1.34 5.75 13.12
CA THR A 86 -0.44 4.80 13.77
C THR A 86 1.02 5.21 13.68
N GLY A 87 1.40 6.03 12.70
CA GLY A 87 2.77 6.52 12.58
C GLY A 87 3.02 7.36 11.33
N THR A 88 4.30 7.50 11.00
CA THR A 88 4.78 8.22 9.82
C THR A 88 5.67 7.33 8.96
N LEU A 89 5.56 7.44 7.64
CA LEU A 89 6.34 6.68 6.67
C LEU A 89 7.00 7.63 5.67
N THR A 90 8.27 7.35 5.32
CA THR A 90 8.92 7.99 4.18
C THR A 90 8.64 7.17 2.92
N VAL A 91 8.01 7.80 1.94
CA VAL A 91 7.74 7.22 0.63
C VAL A 91 8.75 7.76 -0.36
N VAL A 92 9.38 6.86 -1.12
CA VAL A 92 10.33 7.21 -2.17
C VAL A 92 9.71 6.88 -3.53
N LEU A 93 9.51 7.90 -4.35
CA LEU A 93 9.03 7.77 -5.71
C LEU A 93 10.20 7.84 -6.68
N TRP A 94 10.24 6.91 -7.63
CA TRP A 94 11.25 6.83 -8.67
C TRP A 94 10.64 7.16 -10.04
N ASP A 95 11.42 7.85 -10.87
CA ASP A 95 11.18 8.10 -12.29
C ASP A 95 9.73 8.54 -12.60
N ASP A 96 8.96 7.76 -13.35
CA ASP A 96 7.58 8.07 -13.77
C ASP A 96 6.66 8.37 -12.59
N LYS A 97 6.92 7.79 -11.41
CA LYS A 97 6.14 8.07 -10.20
C LYS A 97 6.36 9.48 -9.69
N THR A 98 7.53 10.07 -9.93
CA THR A 98 7.80 11.50 -9.62
C THR A 98 6.94 12.40 -10.51
N SER A 99 6.92 12.12 -11.83
CA SER A 99 6.08 12.83 -12.80
C SER A 99 4.60 12.72 -12.45
N LEU A 100 4.14 11.54 -12.02
CA LEU A 100 2.77 11.30 -11.61
C LEU A 100 2.38 12.17 -10.39
N ALA A 101 3.26 12.30 -9.40
CA ALA A 101 3.01 13.14 -8.23
C ALA A 101 2.95 14.63 -8.58
N GLU A 102 3.82 15.10 -9.49
CA GLU A 102 3.78 16.47 -10.01
C GLU A 102 2.51 16.74 -10.82
N HIS A 103 2.15 15.82 -11.72
CA HIS A 103 0.98 15.94 -12.59
C HIS A 103 -0.33 15.96 -11.78
N ASN A 104 -0.44 15.09 -10.78
CA ASN A 104 -1.57 15.05 -9.86
C ASN A 104 -1.57 16.19 -8.83
N LYS A 105 -0.56 17.08 -8.88
CA LYS A 105 -0.40 18.24 -8.01
C LYS A 105 -0.52 17.85 -6.53
N VAL A 106 0.21 16.80 -6.14
CA VAL A 106 0.22 16.34 -4.75
C VAL A 106 0.72 17.48 -3.86
N LYS A 107 -0.01 17.73 -2.76
CA LYS A 107 0.24 18.84 -1.84
C LYS A 107 0.22 18.38 -0.39
N ARG A 108 0.91 19.15 0.46
CA ARG A 108 0.86 18.98 1.91
C ARG A 108 -0.59 19.03 2.38
N GLY A 109 -0.95 18.11 3.27
CA GLY A 109 -2.28 17.97 3.85
C GLY A 109 -3.25 17.09 3.06
N GLN A 110 -2.94 16.74 1.80
CA GLN A 110 -3.76 15.81 1.03
C GLN A 110 -3.64 14.38 1.56
N ILE A 111 -4.71 13.61 1.45
CA ILE A 111 -4.70 12.17 1.71
C ILE A 111 -4.37 11.48 0.39
N ILE A 112 -3.36 10.63 0.39
CA ILE A 112 -2.95 9.83 -0.76
C ILE A 112 -2.93 8.35 -0.39
N LYS A 113 -3.23 7.52 -1.39
CA LYS A 113 -3.04 6.07 -1.34
C LYS A 113 -1.80 5.72 -2.13
N VAL A 114 -0.88 5.00 -1.51
CA VAL A 114 0.32 4.44 -2.14
C VAL A 114 0.11 2.95 -2.24
N SER A 115 0.09 2.43 -3.46
CA SER A 115 -0.17 1.01 -3.74
C SER A 115 1.03 0.36 -4.38
N HIS A 116 1.19 -0.94 -4.14
CA HIS A 116 2.28 -1.76 -4.67
C HIS A 116 3.66 -1.22 -4.30
N GLY A 117 3.79 -0.75 -3.06
CA GLY A 117 5.06 -0.35 -2.46
C GLY A 117 5.84 -1.57 -1.97
N TYR A 118 7.16 -1.42 -1.91
CA TYR A 118 8.07 -2.39 -1.32
C TYR A 118 8.75 -1.79 -0.07
N MET A 119 9.14 -2.66 0.85
CA MET A 119 9.70 -2.35 2.17
C MET A 119 11.02 -3.07 2.44
#